data_AF-A0AAQ4PG66-F1
#
_entry.id   AF-A0AAQ4PG66-F1
#
_cell.length_a   1.000
_cell.length_b   1.000
_cell.length_c   1.000
_cell.angle_alpha   90.00
_cell.angle_beta   90.00
_cell.angle_gamma   90.00
#
_symmetry.space_group_name_H-M   'P 1'
#
loop_
_entity.id
_entity.type
_entity.pdbx_description
1 polymer ?
#
loop_
_entity_poly.entity_id
_entity_poly.type
_entity_poly.pdbx_seq_one_letter_code
_entity_poly.pdbx_strand_id
1 'polypeptide(L)'
;MLLLTLLFVSAVAATPLLGTEQCARGPTYWCQNVKAASLCGAVTHCQQNVWSKPQMKSVPCDLCKEVLTVVDQILKDNATEAEVLGYLEKACQLIPDKGVTAECKEMVDNYYPVLMGIIKGELILRKWSIGPPVSEWRREVAVSKVQELNKRY
;
A
#
# COMPACT_ATOMS: atom_id res chain seq x y z
N MET A 1 -10.23 58.25 19.36
CA MET A 1 -9.11 57.57 18.66
C MET A 1 -8.99 56.13 19.21
N LEU A 2 -10.08 55.36 19.27
CA LEU A 2 -10.44 54.34 18.27
C LEU A 2 -9.43 54.19 17.13
N LEU A 3 -8.40 53.35 17.32
CA LEU A 3 -7.69 52.57 16.29
C LEU A 3 -6.70 51.60 16.99
N LEU A 4 -7.19 50.94 18.04
CA LEU A 4 -6.63 49.67 18.54
C LEU A 4 -7.09 48.54 17.59
N THR A 5 -6.28 47.47 17.50
CA THR A 5 -6.67 46.06 17.21
C THR A 5 -6.65 45.45 15.78
N LEU A 6 -5.80 45.82 14.81
CA LEU A 6 -5.83 45.13 13.49
C LEU A 6 -4.52 44.58 12.86
N LEU A 7 -3.38 44.49 13.53
CA LEU A 7 -2.14 43.98 12.87
C LEU A 7 -1.39 42.84 13.56
N PHE A 8 -1.99 42.12 14.51
CA PHE A 8 -1.51 40.78 14.84
C PHE A 8 -2.19 39.76 13.94
N VAL A 9 -1.83 39.78 12.65
CA VAL A 9 -2.02 38.63 11.78
C VAL A 9 -1.20 37.51 12.41
N SER A 10 -1.85 36.51 12.97
CA SER A 10 -1.20 35.27 13.38
C SER A 10 -0.54 34.68 12.14
N ALA A 11 0.78 34.82 12.05
CA ALA A 11 1.56 33.99 11.15
C ALA A 11 1.41 32.55 11.64
N VAL A 12 0.46 31.84 11.03
CA VAL A 12 0.40 30.38 11.12
C VAL A 12 1.65 29.89 10.41
N ALA A 13 2.75 29.79 11.17
CA ALA A 13 3.93 29.10 10.71
C ALA A 13 3.53 27.63 10.53
N ALA A 14 3.12 27.27 9.32
CA ALA A 14 3.07 25.88 8.93
C ALA A 14 4.48 25.34 9.11
N THR A 15 4.68 24.49 10.13
CA THR A 15 5.89 23.70 10.26
C THR A 15 6.14 23.02 8.92
N PRO A 16 7.30 23.19 8.28
CA PRO A 16 7.59 22.48 7.05
C PRO A 16 7.62 21.00 7.41
N LEU A 17 6.66 20.24 6.89
CA LEU A 17 6.80 18.79 6.87
C LEU A 17 7.96 18.51 5.91
N LEU A 18 9.12 18.22 6.48
CA LEU A 18 10.33 17.89 5.74
C LEU A 18 9.99 16.79 4.71
N GLY A 19 9.84 17.15 3.44
CA GLY A 19 9.48 16.24 2.34
C GLY A 19 8.14 16.48 1.63
N THR A 20 7.36 17.51 1.95
CA THR A 20 6.12 17.84 1.21
C THR A 20 6.26 18.97 0.18
N GLU A 21 7.42 19.62 0.09
CA GLU A 21 7.70 20.68 -0.91
C GLU A 21 7.45 20.19 -2.34
N GLN A 22 7.70 18.91 -2.60
CA GLN A 22 7.52 18.31 -3.90
C GLN A 22 6.04 18.15 -4.30
N CYS A 23 5.10 18.18 -3.36
CA CYS A 23 3.67 18.09 -3.64
C CYS A 23 3.17 19.28 -4.48
N ALA A 24 3.85 20.44 -4.39
CA ALA A 24 3.56 21.63 -5.19
C ALA A 24 3.83 21.44 -6.70
N ARG A 25 4.55 20.38 -7.10
CA ARG A 25 4.78 20.05 -8.53
C ARG A 25 3.53 19.58 -9.27
N GLY A 26 2.44 19.33 -8.56
CA GLY A 26 1.14 19.01 -9.15
C GLY A 26 0.94 17.51 -9.46
N PRO A 27 -0.21 17.16 -10.09
CA PRO A 27 -0.72 15.79 -10.17
C PRO A 27 0.22 14.79 -10.82
N THR A 28 1.09 15.25 -11.71
CA THR A 28 2.11 14.43 -12.35
C THR A 28 3.12 13.86 -11.35
N TYR A 29 3.42 14.58 -10.27
CA TYR A 29 4.29 14.09 -9.20
C TYR A 29 3.53 13.22 -8.20
N TRP A 30 2.44 13.73 -7.61
CA TRP A 30 1.77 13.02 -6.53
C TRP A 30 0.94 11.82 -7.01
N CYS A 31 0.52 11.74 -8.28
CA CYS A 31 -0.05 10.51 -8.84
C CYS A 31 0.95 9.60 -9.56
N GLN A 32 2.25 9.91 -9.49
CA GLN A 32 3.28 9.06 -10.07
C GLN A 32 3.33 7.69 -9.38
N ASN A 33 3.14 7.67 -8.06
CA ASN A 33 3.10 6.44 -7.26
C ASN A 33 2.33 6.64 -5.95
N VAL A 34 2.03 5.52 -5.27
CA VAL A 34 1.24 5.50 -4.03
C VAL A 34 1.94 6.23 -2.88
N LYS A 35 3.27 6.17 -2.79
CA LYS A 35 4.04 6.83 -1.73
C LYS A 35 3.91 8.35 -1.82
N ALA A 36 4.11 8.92 -3.00
CA ALA A 36 3.92 10.34 -3.25
C ALA A 36 2.46 10.77 -3.03
N ALA A 37 1.50 9.97 -3.48
CA ALA A 37 0.08 10.25 -3.28
C ALA A 37 -0.29 10.27 -1.79
N SER A 38 0.24 9.34 -1.01
CA SER A 38 0.02 9.27 0.45
C SER A 38 0.65 10.46 1.16
N LEU A 39 1.90 10.79 0.84
CA LEU A 39 2.61 11.94 1.44
C LEU A 39 1.91 13.26 1.13
N CYS A 40 1.32 13.39 -0.06
CA CYS A 40 0.61 14.59 -0.49
C CYS A 40 -0.89 14.58 -0.18
N GLY A 41 -1.42 13.58 0.54
CA GLY A 41 -2.85 13.51 0.91
C GLY A 41 -3.79 13.34 -0.29
N ALA A 42 -3.32 12.70 -1.35
CA ALA A 42 -3.90 12.80 -2.68
C ALA A 42 -4.30 11.45 -3.29
N VAL A 43 -4.19 10.37 -2.49
CA VAL A 43 -4.48 8.97 -2.86
C VAL A 43 -5.85 8.84 -3.51
N THR A 44 -6.90 9.39 -2.90
CA THR A 44 -8.28 9.28 -3.41
C THR A 44 -8.43 9.89 -4.80
N HIS A 45 -7.81 11.06 -5.03
CA HIS A 45 -7.84 11.71 -6.33
C HIS A 45 -7.14 10.85 -7.39
N CYS A 46 -5.95 10.33 -7.08
CA CYS A 46 -5.21 9.49 -8.02
C CYS A 46 -5.96 8.19 -8.33
N GLN A 47 -6.52 7.53 -7.32
CA GLN A 47 -7.32 6.31 -7.50
C GLN A 47 -8.49 6.54 -8.45
N GLN A 48 -9.28 7.59 -8.24
CA GLN A 48 -10.51 7.80 -8.99
C GLN A 48 -10.28 8.34 -10.39
N ASN A 49 -9.26 9.18 -10.59
CA ASN A 49 -9.13 9.97 -11.82
C ASN A 49 -7.95 9.54 -12.71
N VAL A 50 -6.93 8.88 -12.15
CA VAL A 50 -5.68 8.57 -12.83
C VAL A 50 -5.45 7.06 -12.93
N TRP A 51 -5.41 6.35 -11.80
CA TRP A 51 -5.09 4.91 -11.73
C TRP A 51 -6.28 4.01 -12.09
N SER A 52 -7.51 4.52 -12.01
CA SER A 52 -8.71 3.83 -12.51
C SER A 52 -8.71 3.62 -14.02
N LYS A 53 -7.93 4.42 -14.76
CA LYS A 53 -7.76 4.27 -16.20
C LYS A 53 -6.63 3.27 -16.45
N PRO A 54 -6.84 2.21 -17.25
CA PRO A 54 -5.78 1.28 -17.59
C PRO A 54 -4.69 2.00 -18.40
N GLN A 55 -3.58 2.32 -17.73
CA GLN A 55 -2.39 2.92 -18.34
C GLN A 55 -1.46 1.84 -18.95
N MET A 56 -1.69 0.56 -18.63
CA MET A 56 -0.92 -0.58 -19.16
C MET A 56 -1.27 -0.85 -20.63
N LYS A 57 -0.76 -0.02 -21.53
CA LYS A 57 -0.71 -0.36 -22.97
C LYS A 57 0.44 -1.33 -23.30
N SER A 58 1.34 -1.60 -22.36
CA SER A 58 2.58 -2.35 -22.57
C SER A 58 2.56 -3.81 -22.12
N VAL A 59 1.60 -4.23 -21.29
CA VAL A 59 1.55 -5.61 -20.77
C VAL A 59 0.53 -6.42 -21.57
N PRO A 60 0.94 -7.46 -22.31
CA PRO A 60 0.01 -8.33 -23.04
C PRO A 60 -1.02 -8.97 -22.10
N CYS A 61 -2.28 -9.10 -22.56
CA CYS A 61 -3.35 -9.69 -21.77
C CYS A 61 -3.04 -11.10 -21.28
N ASP A 62 -2.37 -11.90 -22.11
CA ASP A 62 -2.05 -13.29 -21.75
C ASP A 62 -0.98 -13.36 -20.67
N LEU A 63 0.04 -12.51 -20.75
CA LEU A 63 1.05 -12.37 -19.69
C LEU A 63 0.41 -11.93 -18.37
N CYS A 64 -0.53 -10.97 -18.41
CA CYS A 64 -1.26 -10.54 -17.22
C CYS A 64 -2.05 -11.70 -16.59
N LYS A 65 -2.74 -12.51 -17.41
CA LYS A 65 -3.50 -13.68 -16.93
C LYS A 65 -2.59 -14.75 -16.33
N GLU A 66 -1.47 -15.05 -16.95
CA GLU A 66 -0.50 -16.02 -16.43
C GLU A 66 0.03 -15.58 -15.07
N VAL A 67 0.46 -14.32 -14.95
CA VAL A 67 0.94 -13.75 -13.68
C VAL A 67 -0.15 -13.82 -12.62
N LEU A 68 -1.39 -13.42 -12.94
CA LEU A 68 -2.51 -13.49 -11.98
C LEU A 68 -2.84 -14.93 -11.57
N THR A 69 -2.65 -15.90 -12.44
CA THR A 69 -2.86 -17.33 -12.11
C THR A 69 -1.83 -17.80 -11.09
N VAL A 70 -0.57 -17.44 -11.27
CA VAL A 70 0.50 -17.77 -10.32
C VAL A 70 0.27 -17.08 -8.97
N VAL A 71 -0.13 -15.80 -8.98
CA VAL A 71 -0.44 -15.06 -7.75
C VAL A 71 -1.60 -15.71 -6.98
N ASP A 72 -2.67 -16.12 -7.67
CA ASP A 72 -3.81 -16.80 -7.04
C ASP A 72 -3.40 -18.14 -6.40
N GLN A 73 -2.51 -18.90 -7.04
CA GLN A 73 -1.96 -20.13 -6.45
C GLN A 73 -1.14 -19.85 -5.19
N ILE A 74 -0.23 -18.87 -5.24
CA ILE A 74 0.59 -18.48 -4.08
C ILE A 74 -0.27 -17.98 -2.91
N LEU A 75 -1.39 -17.31 -3.19
CA LEU A 75 -2.33 -16.86 -2.15
C LEU A 75 -3.17 -17.99 -1.56
N LYS A 76 -3.35 -19.11 -2.28
CA LYS A 76 -4.08 -20.30 -1.82
C LYS A 76 -3.19 -21.25 -1.04
N ASP A 77 -1.95 -21.40 -1.48
CA ASP A 77 -0.93 -22.08 -0.71
C ASP A 77 -0.67 -21.20 0.52
N ASN A 78 -0.57 -21.79 1.72
CA ASN A 78 -0.40 -21.04 2.97
C ASN A 78 0.99 -20.37 3.09
N ALA A 79 1.46 -19.73 2.02
CA ALA A 79 2.70 -19.03 1.91
C ALA A 79 2.75 -17.92 2.96
N THR A 80 3.82 -17.94 3.73
CA THR A 80 4.13 -16.89 4.68
C THR A 80 4.59 -15.65 3.94
N GLU A 81 4.45 -14.48 4.60
CA GLU A 81 4.97 -13.21 4.07
C GLU A 81 6.47 -13.33 3.73
N ALA A 82 7.27 -13.95 4.59
CA ALA A 82 8.69 -14.17 4.32
C ALA A 82 8.96 -14.99 3.04
N GLU A 83 8.12 -16.00 2.73
CA GLU A 83 8.25 -16.79 1.50
C GLU A 83 7.91 -15.96 0.26
N VAL A 84 6.83 -15.18 0.31
CA VAL A 84 6.44 -14.29 -0.80
C VAL A 84 7.51 -13.23 -1.07
N LEU A 85 8.07 -12.63 -0.01
CA LEU A 85 9.20 -11.70 -0.13
C LEU A 85 10.40 -12.38 -0.81
N GLY A 86 10.74 -13.60 -0.37
CA GLY A 86 11.82 -14.38 -0.96
C GLY A 86 11.61 -14.69 -2.45
N TYR A 87 10.38 -14.91 -2.90
CA TYR A 87 10.09 -15.07 -4.33
C TYR A 87 10.31 -13.78 -5.12
N LEU A 88 9.87 -12.63 -4.59
CA LEU A 88 10.05 -11.33 -5.24
C LEU A 88 11.54 -10.94 -5.32
N GLU A 89 12.30 -11.16 -4.25
CA GLU A 89 13.75 -10.92 -4.24
C GLU A 89 14.49 -11.80 -5.25
N LYS A 90 14.10 -13.08 -5.37
CA LYS A 90 14.65 -13.99 -6.39
C LYS A 90 14.28 -13.55 -7.79
N ALA A 91 13.05 -13.07 -8.01
CA ALA A 91 12.64 -12.56 -9.31
C ALA A 91 13.49 -11.36 -9.74
N CYS A 92 13.81 -10.43 -8.83
CA CYS A 92 14.74 -9.33 -9.13
C CYS A 92 16.14 -9.83 -9.52
N GLN A 93 16.61 -10.96 -8.98
CA GLN A 93 17.94 -11.53 -9.31
C GLN A 93 17.99 -12.16 -10.71
N LEU A 94 16.84 -12.46 -11.32
CA LEU A 94 16.78 -12.99 -12.68
C LEU A 94 16.99 -11.91 -13.75
N ILE A 95 17.01 -10.63 -13.36
CA ILE A 95 17.20 -9.51 -14.26
C ILE A 95 18.70 -9.36 -14.58
N PRO A 96 19.12 -9.44 -15.86
CA PRO A 96 20.54 -9.38 -16.22
C PRO A 96 21.17 -8.00 -15.97
N ASP A 97 20.38 -6.93 -16.12
CA ASP A 97 20.82 -5.56 -15.93
C ASP A 97 20.90 -5.21 -14.44
N LYS A 98 22.07 -4.76 -13.99
CA LYS A 98 22.31 -4.45 -12.57
C LYS A 98 21.60 -3.17 -12.09
N GLY A 99 21.41 -2.19 -12.97
CA GLY A 99 20.65 -0.98 -12.64
C GLY A 99 19.19 -1.30 -12.41
N VAL A 100 18.59 -2.08 -13.32
CA VAL A 100 17.20 -2.54 -13.20
C VAL A 100 17.02 -3.50 -12.02
N THR A 101 18.01 -4.36 -11.73
CA THR A 101 18.01 -5.21 -10.53
C THR A 101 17.94 -4.37 -9.24
N ALA A 102 18.73 -3.29 -9.17
CA ALA A 102 18.74 -2.41 -8.00
C ALA A 102 17.40 -1.67 -7.85
N GLU A 103 16.85 -1.14 -8.94
CA GLU A 103 15.54 -0.50 -8.95
C GLU A 103 14.41 -1.47 -8.58
N CYS A 104 14.46 -2.71 -9.06
CA CYS A 104 13.51 -3.77 -8.70
C CYS A 104 13.55 -4.05 -7.19
N LYS A 105 14.73 -4.19 -6.60
CA LYS A 105 14.89 -4.42 -5.16
C LYS A 105 14.36 -3.23 -4.35
N GLU A 106 14.70 -2.00 -4.74
CA GLU A 106 14.16 -0.80 -4.10
C GLU A 106 12.63 -0.77 -4.16
N MET A 107 12.04 -1.19 -5.28
CA MET A 107 10.59 -1.28 -5.43
C MET A 107 10.00 -2.34 -4.48
N VAL A 108 10.58 -3.54 -4.43
CA VAL A 108 10.16 -4.60 -3.50
C VAL A 108 10.23 -4.08 -2.07
N ASP A 109 11.35 -3.51 -1.65
CA ASP A 109 11.54 -3.01 -0.28
C ASP A 109 10.53 -1.93 0.12
N ASN A 110 10.23 -1.00 -0.80
CA ASN A 110 9.33 0.11 -0.52
C ASN A 110 7.85 -0.28 -0.54
N TYR A 111 7.45 -1.15 -1.47
CA TYR A 111 6.02 -1.43 -1.71
C TYR A 111 5.56 -2.73 -1.07
N TYR A 112 6.41 -3.74 -0.94
CA TYR A 112 6.06 -5.03 -0.37
C TYR A 112 5.34 -4.93 0.99
N PRO A 113 5.86 -4.24 2.02
CA PRO A 113 5.19 -4.17 3.32
C PRO A 113 3.84 -3.45 3.24
N VAL A 114 3.72 -2.45 2.37
CA VAL A 114 2.46 -1.71 2.16
C VAL A 114 1.43 -2.61 1.48
N LEU A 115 1.82 -3.31 0.42
CA LEU A 115 0.97 -4.22 -0.34
C LEU A 115 0.52 -5.41 0.51
N MET A 116 1.41 -6.03 1.28
CA MET A 116 1.06 -7.13 2.18
C MET A 116 0.13 -6.68 3.30
N GLY A 117 0.30 -5.45 3.81
CA GLY A 117 -0.64 -4.85 4.75
C GLY A 117 -2.05 -4.71 4.16
N ILE A 118 -2.16 -4.23 2.92
CA ILE A 118 -3.43 -4.08 2.21
C ILE A 118 -4.05 -5.46 1.90
N ILE A 119 -3.28 -6.39 1.35
CA ILE A 119 -3.74 -7.75 0.97
C ILE A 119 -4.24 -8.49 2.21
N LYS A 120 -3.49 -8.47 3.32
CA LYS A 120 -3.95 -9.08 4.58
C LYS A 120 -5.22 -8.40 5.08
N GLY A 121 -5.32 -7.08 4.98
CA GLY A 121 -6.53 -6.33 5.28
C GLY A 121 -7.73 -6.80 4.46
N GLU A 122 -7.59 -6.93 3.14
CA GLU A 122 -8.64 -7.42 2.26
C GLU A 122 -8.99 -8.89 2.48
N LEU A 123 -8.00 -9.76 2.72
CA LEU A 123 -8.24 -11.17 3.04
C LEU A 123 -8.98 -11.32 4.37
N ILE A 124 -8.64 -10.50 5.37
CA ILE A 124 -9.39 -10.38 6.61
C ILE A 124 -10.82 -9.93 6.25
N LEU A 125 -11.02 -8.81 5.56
CA LEU A 125 -12.34 -8.30 5.19
C LEU A 125 -13.17 -9.31 4.38
N ARG A 126 -12.56 -10.10 3.50
CA ARG A 126 -13.22 -11.20 2.78
C ARG A 126 -13.61 -12.34 3.72
N LYS A 127 -12.74 -12.72 4.67
CA LYS A 127 -13.11 -13.66 5.74
C LYS A 127 -14.26 -13.13 6.61
N TRP A 128 -14.35 -11.81 6.85
CA TRP A 128 -15.49 -11.15 7.48
C TRP A 128 -16.75 -11.08 6.60
N SER A 129 -16.58 -11.03 5.28
CA SER A 129 -17.68 -10.98 4.32
C SER A 129 -18.27 -12.36 3.98
N ILE A 130 -17.46 -13.43 4.11
CA ILE A 130 -17.83 -14.83 3.83
C ILE A 130 -17.96 -15.65 5.14
N GLY A 131 -17.72 -15.03 6.30
CA GLY A 131 -17.74 -15.72 7.57
C GLY A 131 -19.13 -16.24 7.97
N PRO A 132 -19.21 -17.17 8.93
CA PRO A 132 -20.47 -17.71 9.42
C PRO A 132 -21.38 -16.58 9.98
N PRO A 133 -22.68 -16.84 10.19
CA PRO A 133 -23.59 -15.84 10.78
C PRO A 133 -23.01 -15.24 12.07
N VAL A 134 -23.34 -13.96 12.34
CA VAL A 134 -22.83 -13.12 13.45
C VAL A 134 -22.75 -13.85 14.81
N SER A 135 -23.59 -14.85 15.05
CA SER A 135 -23.60 -15.71 16.25
C SER A 135 -22.34 -16.56 16.45
N GLU A 136 -21.59 -16.88 15.39
CA GLU A 136 -20.42 -17.76 15.45
C GLU A 136 -19.09 -17.00 15.64
N TRP A 137 -19.09 -15.69 15.38
CA TRP A 137 -17.94 -14.77 15.52
C TRP A 137 -17.38 -14.66 16.94
N ARG A 138 -18.20 -14.94 17.96
CA ARG A 138 -17.80 -14.84 19.38
C ARG A 138 -16.71 -15.86 19.75
N ARG A 139 -16.61 -17.00 19.06
CA ARG A 139 -15.61 -18.03 19.36
C ARG A 139 -14.27 -17.78 18.64
N GLU A 140 -14.26 -17.30 17.41
CA GLU A 140 -13.01 -17.09 16.64
C GLU A 140 -12.21 -15.85 17.08
N VAL A 141 -12.89 -14.75 17.42
CA VAL A 141 -12.24 -13.54 17.97
C VAL A 141 -11.64 -13.82 19.34
N ALA A 142 -12.31 -14.65 20.16
CA ALA A 142 -11.78 -15.09 21.44
C ALA A 142 -10.50 -15.92 21.26
N VAL A 143 -10.45 -16.86 20.31
CA VAL A 143 -9.26 -17.68 20.03
C VAL A 143 -8.09 -16.82 19.52
N SER A 144 -8.32 -15.89 18.58
CA SER A 144 -7.25 -15.01 18.08
C SER A 144 -6.72 -14.05 19.14
N LYS A 145 -7.60 -13.49 19.99
CA LYS A 145 -7.18 -12.64 21.13
C LYS A 145 -6.44 -13.45 22.20
N VAL A 146 -6.81 -14.70 22.44
CA VAL A 146 -6.12 -15.62 23.36
C VAL A 146 -4.74 -15.99 22.83
N GLN A 147 -4.57 -16.23 21.53
CA GLN A 147 -3.23 -16.48 20.94
C GLN A 147 -2.32 -15.24 21.01
N GLU A 148 -2.87 -14.04 20.84
CA GLU A 148 -2.13 -12.78 20.98
C GLU A 148 -1.74 -12.49 22.45
N LEU A 149 -2.60 -12.87 23.41
CA LEU A 149 -2.31 -12.76 24.85
C LEU A 149 -1.30 -13.81 25.31
N ASN A 150 -1.33 -15.02 24.77
CA ASN A 150 -0.38 -16.10 25.08
C ASN A 150 1.00 -15.90 24.42
N LYS A 151 1.15 -14.94 23.50
CA LYS A 151 2.45 -14.48 23.01
C LYS A 151 3.03 -13.34 23.86
N ARG A 152 2.22 -12.76 24.76
CA ARG A 152 2.61 -11.66 25.65
C ARG A 152 2.81 -12.10 27.11
N TYR A 153 2.70 -13.39 27.39
CA TYR A 153 3.00 -14.02 28.67
C TYR A 153 3.96 -15.18 28.48
#